data_AF-R7L325-F1
#
_entry.id   AF-R7L325-F1
#
_cell.length_a   1.000
_cell.length_b   1.000
_cell.length_c   1.000
_cell.angle_alpha   90.00
_cell.angle_beta   90.00
_cell.angle_gamma   90.00
#
_symmetry.space_group_name_H-M   'P 1'
#
loop_
_entity.id
_entity.type
_entity.pdbx_description
1 polymer ?
#
loop_
_entity_poly.entity_id
_entity_poly.type
_entity_poly.pdbx_seq_one_letter_code
_entity_poly.pdbx_strand_id
1 'polypeptide(L)'
;MQMEWSYVGAVVISGLAIVFAALIILIFLVWIMGKIFDKLSAKKSGGNAKKAPAAESSKPAPVNITAAPAADDESEVLAVIAAAVAAMSEEYGTPLRIHSIKRSAVSKRSNAWARAAAGESTRAF
;
A
#
# COMPACT_ATOMS: atom_id res chain seq x y z
N MET A 1 -39.57 -27.63 -11.18
CA MET A 1 -38.67 -26.76 -11.97
C MET A 1 -37.31 -27.45 -12.02
N GLN A 2 -37.14 -28.37 -12.98
CA GLN A 2 -35.85 -29.01 -13.23
C GLN A 2 -35.02 -27.99 -14.01
N MET A 3 -34.04 -27.35 -13.38
CA MET A 3 -33.02 -26.62 -14.13
C MET A 3 -32.11 -27.68 -14.74
N GLU A 4 -32.21 -27.85 -16.05
CA GLU A 4 -31.37 -28.74 -16.82
C GLU A 4 -29.89 -28.45 -16.48
N TRP A 5 -29.22 -29.42 -15.84
CA TRP A 5 -27.84 -29.31 -15.35
C TRP A 5 -26.87 -28.82 -16.44
N SER A 6 -27.20 -29.08 -17.70
CA SER A 6 -26.51 -28.58 -18.89
C SER A 6 -26.51 -27.05 -19.00
N TYR A 7 -27.61 -26.38 -18.65
CA TYR A 7 -27.73 -24.92 -18.71
C TYR A 7 -26.83 -24.25 -17.66
N VAL A 8 -26.81 -24.80 -16.45
CA VAL A 8 -25.92 -24.33 -15.38
C VAL A 8 -24.45 -24.47 -15.81
N GLY A 9 -24.08 -25.61 -16.40
CA GLY A 9 -22.75 -25.82 -16.97
C GLY A 9 -22.40 -24.77 -18.04
N ALA A 10 -23.30 -24.52 -18.99
CA ALA A 10 -23.07 -23.54 -20.05
C ALA A 10 -22.88 -22.10 -19.51
N VAL A 11 -23.65 -21.70 -18.49
CA VAL A 11 -23.52 -20.38 -17.84
C VAL A 11 -22.18 -20.26 -17.10
N VAL A 12 -21.75 -21.30 -16.39
CA VAL A 12 -20.47 -21.29 -15.68
C VAL A 12 -19.29 -21.23 -16.67
N ILE A 13 -19.32 -22.04 -17.74
CA ILE A 13 -18.27 -22.03 -18.76
C ILE A 13 -18.20 -20.67 -19.47
N SER A 14 -19.36 -20.11 -19.86
CA SER A 14 -19.41 -18.80 -20.53
C SER A 14 -19.01 -17.66 -19.60
N GLY A 15 -19.40 -17.69 -18.33
CA GLY A 15 -18.94 -16.75 -17.31
C GLY A 15 -17.43 -16.77 -17.14
N LEU A 16 -16.82 -17.96 -17.05
CA LEU A 16 -15.37 -18.12 -16.98
C LEU A 16 -14.70 -17.53 -18.23
N ALA A 17 -15.21 -17.84 -19.42
CA ALA A 17 -14.69 -17.31 -20.68
C ALA A 17 -14.77 -15.78 -20.74
N ILE A 18 -15.88 -15.19 -20.29
CA ILE A 18 -16.08 -13.73 -20.26
C ILE A 18 -15.09 -13.06 -19.30
N VAL A 19 -14.82 -13.63 -18.12
CA VAL A 19 -13.84 -13.09 -17.17
C VAL A 19 -12.44 -13.07 -17.78
N PHE A 20 -12.01 -14.17 -18.41
CA PHE A 20 -10.73 -14.20 -19.13
C PHE A 20 -10.66 -13.16 -20.26
N ALA A 21 -11.72 -13.06 -21.06
CA ALA A 21 -11.79 -12.07 -22.13
C ALA A 21 -11.71 -10.63 -21.60
N ALA A 22 -12.41 -10.32 -20.51
CA ALA A 22 -12.40 -9.00 -19.88
C ALA A 22 -11.00 -8.62 -19.35
N LEU A 23 -10.30 -9.56 -18.72
CA LEU A 23 -8.92 -9.34 -18.27
C LEU A 23 -7.97 -9.05 -19.44
N ILE A 24 -8.05 -9.85 -20.52
CA ILE A 24 -7.23 -9.65 -21.72
C ILE A 24 -7.48 -8.27 -22.33
N ILE A 25 -8.75 -7.87 -22.47
CA ILE A 25 -9.13 -6.56 -23.02
C ILE A 25 -8.57 -5.43 -22.15
N LEU A 26 -8.71 -5.53 -20.82
CA LEU A 26 -8.20 -4.51 -19.89
C LEU A 26 -6.67 -4.37 -20.00
N ILE A 27 -5.95 -5.49 -20.02
CA ILE A 27 -4.48 -5.52 -20.19
C ILE A 27 -4.09 -4.89 -21.54
N PHE A 28 -4.81 -5.21 -22.61
CA PHE A 28 -4.54 -4.68 -23.94
C PHE A 28 -4.70 -3.15 -24.00
N LEU A 29 -5.74 -2.60 -23.35
CA LEU A 29 -5.95 -1.15 -23.28
C LEU A 29 -4.83 -0.43 -22.51
N VAL A 30 -4.44 -0.97 -21.34
CA VAL A 30 -3.31 -0.42 -20.55
C VAL A 30 -2.01 -0.51 -21.35
N TRP A 31 -1.81 -1.61 -22.08
CA TRP A 31 -0.63 -1.80 -22.91
C TRP A 31 -0.55 -0.80 -24.06
N ILE A 32 -1.69 -0.50 -24.72
CA ILE A 32 -1.76 0.52 -25.77
C ILE A 32 -1.41 1.91 -25.20
N MET A 33 -2.01 2.32 -24.07
CA MET A 33 -1.67 3.60 -23.44
C MET A 33 -0.20 3.66 -23.04
N GLY A 34 0.34 2.60 -22.43
CA GLY A 34 1.76 2.49 -22.08
C GLY A 34 2.67 2.63 -23.30
N LYS A 35 2.33 1.97 -24.41
CA LYS A 35 3.12 2.00 -25.64
C LYS A 35 3.10 3.37 -26.32
N ILE A 36 2.02 4.14 -26.16
CA ILE A 36 1.93 5.51 -26.70
C ILE A 36 2.76 6.47 -25.84
N PHE A 37 2.69 6.38 -24.51
CA PHE A 37 3.51 7.20 -23.61
C PHE A 37 5.01 6.91 -23.72
N ASP A 38 5.36 5.63 -23.94
CA ASP A 38 6.75 5.22 -24.13
C ASP A 38 7.33 5.81 -25.43
N LYS A 39 6.56 5.74 -26.53
CA LYS A 39 6.95 6.38 -27.80
C LYS A 39 7.08 7.91 -27.71
N LEU A 40 6.27 8.57 -26.88
CA LEU A 40 6.36 10.01 -26.67
C LEU A 40 7.54 10.42 -25.76
N SER A 41 7.87 9.57 -24.77
CA SER A 41 8.99 9.77 -23.85
C SER A 41 10.34 9.46 -24.51
N ALA A 42 10.39 8.46 -25.39
CA ALA A 42 11.57 8.17 -26.22
C ALA A 42 11.95 9.35 -27.13
N LYS A 43 10.99 10.20 -27.53
CA LYS A 43 11.27 11.42 -28.30
C LYS A 43 11.80 12.58 -27.44
N LYS A 44 11.63 12.54 -26.11
CA LYS A 44 12.04 13.62 -25.19
C LYS A 44 13.29 13.31 -24.35
N SER A 45 13.74 12.05 -24.30
CA SER A 45 14.95 11.63 -23.57
C SER A 45 16.27 11.83 -24.36
N GLY A 46 16.30 12.80 -25.27
CA GLY A 46 17.54 13.28 -25.91
C GLY A 46 18.23 14.44 -25.16
N GLY A 47 17.80 14.77 -23.94
CA GLY A 47 18.18 16.03 -23.29
C GLY A 47 18.47 15.90 -21.79
N ASN A 48 19.75 15.86 -21.49
CA ASN A 48 20.38 15.95 -20.18
C ASN A 48 20.06 17.29 -19.46
N ALA A 49 19.62 17.29 -18.20
CA ALA A 49 19.65 18.48 -17.32
C ALA A 49 19.56 18.05 -15.85
N LYS A 50 20.68 17.93 -15.13
CA LYS A 50 21.43 18.99 -14.42
C LYS A 50 20.64 19.70 -13.30
N LYS A 51 20.93 19.21 -12.10
CA LYS A 51 21.05 19.83 -10.76
C LYS A 51 20.88 21.37 -10.58
N ALA A 52 20.17 21.67 -9.48
CA ALA A 52 20.26 22.80 -8.52
C ALA A 52 19.46 24.10 -8.80
N PRO A 53 19.25 24.99 -7.81
CA PRO A 53 18.75 24.79 -6.42
C PRO A 53 17.75 25.88 -5.93
N ALA A 54 17.10 25.60 -4.79
CA ALA A 54 16.59 26.50 -3.73
C ALA A 54 15.75 27.75 -4.04
N ALA A 55 14.57 27.85 -3.40
CA ALA A 55 13.95 29.10 -2.97
C ALA A 55 13.02 28.84 -1.77
N GLU A 56 12.88 29.86 -0.94
CA GLU A 56 12.59 29.83 0.49
C GLU A 56 11.09 29.88 0.87
N SER A 57 10.87 29.62 2.16
CA SER A 57 9.88 30.27 3.04
C SER A 57 8.39 29.95 2.84
N SER A 58 7.84 29.22 3.82
CA SER A 58 6.64 29.68 4.52
C SER A 58 6.45 28.90 5.82
N LYS A 59 6.55 29.60 6.95
CA LYS A 59 6.15 29.12 8.28
C LYS A 59 4.62 29.04 8.37
N PRO A 60 4.04 28.01 9.01
CA PRO A 60 2.74 28.17 9.65
C PRO A 60 2.79 27.97 11.17
N ALA A 61 1.90 28.69 11.84
CA ALA A 61 1.61 28.72 13.27
C ALA A 61 0.95 27.40 13.77
N PRO A 62 0.79 27.19 15.10
CA PRO A 62 0.53 25.87 15.66
C PRO A 62 -0.88 25.41 15.33
N VAL A 63 -1.00 24.21 14.76
CA VAL A 63 -2.28 23.56 14.48
C VAL A 63 -2.64 22.73 15.70
N ASN A 64 -3.77 23.07 16.33
CA ASN A 64 -4.41 22.28 17.37
C ASN A 64 -4.53 20.81 16.93
N ILE A 65 -4.04 19.90 17.76
CA ILE A 65 -4.23 18.47 17.59
C ILE A 65 -5.68 18.16 17.95
N THR A 66 -6.57 18.26 16.96
CA THR A 66 -7.78 17.44 16.96
C THR A 66 -7.33 16.01 16.67
N ALA A 67 -7.61 15.10 17.60
CA ALA A 67 -7.43 13.68 17.40
C ALA A 67 -8.10 13.26 16.09
N ALA A 68 -7.29 12.79 15.14
CA ALA A 68 -7.78 12.23 13.89
C ALA A 68 -8.55 10.94 14.19
N PRO A 69 -9.68 10.68 13.50
CA PRO A 69 -10.39 9.41 13.64
C PRO A 69 -9.44 8.27 13.28
N ALA A 70 -9.32 7.29 14.18
CA ALA A 70 -8.59 6.06 13.91
C ALA A 70 -9.21 5.41 12.68
N ALA A 71 -8.38 5.00 11.73
CA ALA A 71 -8.82 4.18 10.62
C ALA A 71 -9.34 2.85 11.20
N ASP A 72 -10.66 2.65 11.18
CA ASP A 72 -11.35 1.53 11.84
C ASP A 72 -10.79 0.15 11.43
N ASP A 73 -10.30 0.01 10.19
CA ASP A 73 -9.72 -1.22 9.64
C ASP A 73 -8.51 -1.76 10.43
N GLU A 74 -7.66 -0.88 10.98
CA GLU A 74 -6.48 -1.33 11.73
C GLU A 74 -6.87 -1.87 13.11
N SER A 75 -7.94 -1.33 13.70
CA SER A 75 -8.39 -1.71 15.04
C SER A 75 -8.99 -3.11 15.10
N GLU A 76 -9.76 -3.50 14.08
CA GLU A 76 -10.35 -4.84 13.96
C GLU A 76 -9.26 -5.90 13.78
N VAL A 77 -8.28 -5.62 12.90
CA VAL A 77 -7.13 -6.51 12.67
C VAL A 77 -6.29 -6.66 13.94
N LEU A 78 -6.06 -5.58 14.69
CA LEU A 78 -5.37 -5.63 15.98
C LEU A 78 -6.13 -6.45 17.03
N ALA A 79 -7.46 -6.33 17.08
CA ALA A 79 -8.29 -7.11 18.00
C ALA A 79 -8.25 -8.62 17.69
N VAL A 80 -8.31 -9.00 16.40
CA VAL A 80 -8.20 -10.40 15.97
C VAL A 80 -6.80 -10.96 16.30
N ILE A 81 -5.73 -10.19 16.04
CA ILE A 81 -4.36 -10.60 16.38
C ILE A 81 -4.22 -10.76 17.90
N ALA A 82 -4.75 -9.83 18.69
CA ALA A 82 -4.71 -9.91 20.16
C ALA A 82 -5.46 -11.15 20.69
N ALA A 83 -6.63 -11.46 20.13
CA ALA A 83 -7.39 -12.64 20.49
C ALA A 83 -6.64 -13.95 20.16
N ALA A 84 -5.99 -14.01 18.99
CA ALA A 84 -5.18 -15.16 18.59
C ALA A 84 -3.95 -15.35 19.51
N VAL A 85 -3.27 -14.26 19.88
CA VAL A 85 -2.13 -14.29 20.81
C VAL A 85 -2.57 -14.71 22.21
N ALA A 86 -3.74 -14.28 22.66
CA ALA A 86 -4.31 -14.68 23.95
C ALA A 86 -4.62 -16.19 23.98
N ALA A 87 -5.29 -16.72 22.95
CA ALA A 87 -5.55 -18.15 22.82
C ALA A 87 -4.26 -18.98 22.81
N MET A 88 -3.23 -18.51 22.09
CA MET A 88 -1.91 -19.15 22.08
C MET A 88 -1.26 -19.12 23.47
N SER A 89 -1.38 -18.01 24.21
CA SER A 89 -0.81 -17.91 25.57
C SER A 89 -1.46 -18.85 26.59
N GLU A 90 -2.76 -19.13 26.44
CA GLU A 90 -3.48 -20.09 27.28
C GLU A 90 -3.03 -21.53 27.00
N GLU A 91 -2.76 -21.87 25.73
CA GLU A 91 -2.32 -23.21 25.33
C GLU A 91 -0.90 -23.54 25.84
N TYR A 92 0.04 -22.59 25.75
CA TYR A 92 1.43 -22.81 26.18
C TYR A 92 1.65 -22.55 27.68
N GLY A 93 0.64 -22.06 28.42
CA GLY A 93 0.67 -21.87 29.88
C GLY A 93 1.80 -20.98 30.40
N THR A 94 2.48 -20.24 29.53
CA THR A 94 3.65 -19.42 29.85
C THR A 94 3.44 -17.99 29.33
N PRO A 95 3.86 -16.96 30.08
CA PRO A 95 3.68 -15.59 29.64
C PRO A 95 4.53 -15.32 28.41
N LEU A 96 3.90 -14.93 27.30
CA LEU A 96 4.59 -14.54 26.07
C LEU A 96 5.48 -13.32 26.37
N ARG A 97 6.78 -13.48 26.11
CA ARG A 97 7.77 -12.40 26.26
C ARG A 97 8.12 -11.83 24.90
N ILE A 98 8.03 -10.51 24.78
CA ILE A 98 8.49 -9.80 23.59
C ILE A 98 10.01 -9.72 23.64
N HIS A 99 10.69 -10.42 22.71
CA HIS A 99 12.15 -10.44 22.67
C HIS A 99 12.73 -9.24 21.91
N SER A 100 12.07 -8.81 20.84
CA SER A 100 12.46 -7.61 20.10
C SER A 100 11.27 -7.09 19.30
N ILE A 101 11.12 -5.78 19.25
CA ILE A 101 10.19 -5.11 18.34
C ILE A 101 11.05 -4.51 17.23
N LYS A 102 11.07 -5.18 16.07
CA LYS A 102 11.56 -4.55 14.85
C LYS A 102 10.37 -3.87 14.22
N ARG A 103 10.45 -2.56 14.04
CA ARG A 103 9.52 -1.89 13.12
C ARG A 103 9.61 -2.65 11.81
N SER A 104 8.47 -3.03 11.23
CA SER A 104 8.45 -3.43 9.83
C SER A 104 9.16 -2.32 9.07
N ALA A 105 9.84 -2.63 7.97
CA ALA A 105 10.47 -1.62 7.15
C ALA A 105 9.39 -0.75 6.48
N VAL A 106 8.58 -0.04 7.27
CA VAL A 106 7.88 1.16 6.89
C VAL A 106 8.98 2.03 6.35
N SER A 107 9.01 2.03 5.03
CA SER A 107 9.93 2.82 4.23
C SER A 107 11.36 2.25 4.12
N LYS A 108 11.60 1.41 3.10
CA LYS A 108 12.84 1.49 2.29
C LYS A 108 12.97 2.85 1.54
N ARG A 109 12.31 3.88 2.06
CA ARG A 109 12.16 5.23 1.53
C ARG A 109 12.23 6.21 2.71
N SER A 110 12.96 5.90 3.78
CA SER A 110 13.35 6.93 4.75
C SER A 110 14.16 7.95 3.94
N ASN A 111 13.43 8.90 3.40
CA ASN A 111 13.95 9.95 2.55
C ASN A 111 14.97 10.69 3.41
N ALA A 112 15.97 11.29 2.76
CA ALA A 112 17.00 12.05 3.47
C ALA A 112 16.38 13.07 4.45
N TRP A 113 15.17 13.54 4.13
CA TRP A 113 14.37 14.42 4.96
C TRP A 113 13.88 13.79 6.29
N ALA A 114 13.29 12.58 6.28
CA ALA A 114 12.86 11.91 7.51
C ALA A 114 14.03 11.61 8.46
N ARG A 115 15.21 11.30 7.90
CA ARG A 115 16.43 11.09 8.69
C ARG A 115 16.96 12.41 9.29
N ALA A 116 16.93 13.50 8.52
CA ALA A 116 17.33 14.82 8.99
C ALA A 116 16.39 15.34 10.10
N ALA A 117 15.07 15.15 9.94
CA ALA A 117 14.09 15.52 10.95
C ALA A 117 14.31 14.76 12.27
N ALA A 118 14.52 13.45 12.23
CA ALA A 118 14.80 12.66 13.44
C ALA A 118 16.08 13.12 14.17
N GLY A 119 17.11 13.53 13.42
CA GLY A 119 18.34 14.08 13.98
C GLY A 119 18.13 15.43 14.68
N GLU A 120 17.40 16.35 14.07
CA GLU A 120 17.12 17.65 14.67
C GLU A 120 16.18 17.53 15.88
N SER A 121 15.14 16.68 15.81
CA SER A 121 14.21 16.48 16.93
C SER A 121 14.82 15.80 18.16
N THR A 122 15.97 15.13 18.00
CA THR A 122 16.65 14.41 19.10
C THR A 122 17.92 15.13 19.55
N ARG A 123 18.26 16.30 18.98
CA ARG A 123 19.35 17.11 19.53
C ARG A 123 18.92 17.67 20.89
N ALA A 124 19.81 17.56 21.87
CA ALA A 124 19.63 18.20 23.15
C ALA A 124 19.61 19.72 22.98
N PHE A 125 18.77 20.39 23.77
CA PHE A 125 18.68 21.84 23.85
C PHE A 125 19.87 22.44 24.62
#